data_AF-A0A6B2HJB8-F1
#
_entry.id   AF-A0A6B2HJB8-F1
#
_cell.length_a   1.000
_cell.length_b   1.000
_cell.length_c   1.000
_cell.angle_alpha   90.00
_cell.angle_beta   90.00
_cell.angle_gamma   90.00
#
_symmetry.space_group_name_H-M   'P 1'
#
loop_
_entity.id
_entity.type
_entity.pdbx_description
1 polymer ?
#
loop_
_entity_poly.entity_id
_entity_poly.type
_entity_poly.pdbx_seq_one_letter_code
_entity_poly.pdbx_strand_id
1 'polypeptide(L)' 'MEKSAARTNGDLLTALDEVEAAWAVCADKVDTIISCQELNSEQASILTPRPE' A
#
# COMPACT_ATOMS: atom_id res chain seq x y z
N MET A 1 -0.58 17.83 -13.60
CA MET A 1 -1.87 17.63 -14.27
C MET A 1 -2.93 17.87 -13.21
N GLU A 2 -3.48 19.08 -13.17
CA GLU A 2 -4.53 19.41 -12.21
C GLU A 2 -5.78 18.61 -12.61
N LYS A 3 -6.18 17.66 -11.77
CA LYS A 3 -7.43 16.92 -11.96
C LYS A 3 -8.52 17.99 -11.87
N SER A 4 -9.16 18.31 -13.00
CA SER A 4 -10.23 19.30 -13.04
C SER A 4 -11.21 18.99 -11.92
N ALA A 5 -11.57 19.99 -11.11
CA ALA A 5 -12.53 19.82 -10.04
C ALA A 5 -13.82 19.19 -10.63
N ALA A 6 -14.33 18.15 -9.97
CA ALA A 6 -15.57 17.48 -10.35
C ALA A 6 -16.66 18.54 -10.60
N ARG A 7 -17.31 18.51 -11.77
CA ARG A 7 -18.28 19.55 -12.17
C ARG A 7 -19.71 19.14 -11.84
N THR A 8 -19.93 17.85 -11.65
CA THR A 8 -21.21 17.25 -11.29
C THR A 8 -21.03 16.25 -10.15
N ASN A 9 -22.14 15.88 -9.50
CA ASN A 9 -22.14 14.80 -8.51
C ASN A 9 -21.72 13.45 -9.12
N GLY A 10 -22.00 13.22 -10.42
CA GLY A 10 -21.55 12.03 -11.13
C GLY A 10 -20.04 11.99 -11.31
N ASP A 11 -19.41 13.13 -11.62
CA ASP A 11 -17.96 13.25 -11.71
C ASP A 11 -17.31 13.03 -10.35
N LEU A 12 -17.95 13.53 -9.28
CA LEU A 12 -17.47 13.33 -7.91
C LEU A 12 -17.52 11.85 -7.51
N LEU A 13 -18.62 11.16 -7.84
CA LEU A 13 -18.76 9.73 -7.56
C LEU A 13 -17.72 8.90 -8.34
N THR A 14 -17.50 9.23 -9.61
CA THR A 14 -16.46 8.58 -10.43
C THR A 14 -15.07 8.81 -9.84
N ALA A 15 -14.78 10.04 -9.41
CA ALA A 15 -13.49 10.36 -8.80
C ALA A 15 -13.29 9.66 -7.45
N LEU A 16 -14.38 9.44 -6.69
CA LEU A 16 -14.37 8.65 -5.45
C LEU A 16 -14.01 7.19 -5.76
N ASP A 17 -14.72 6.55 -6.70
CA ASP A 17 -14.47 5.16 -7.09
C ASP A 17 -13.01 4.96 -7.55
N GLU A 18 -12.49 5.89 -8.35
CA GLU A 18 -11.09 5.87 -8.79
C GLU A 18 -10.09 5.96 -7.63
N VAL A 19 -10.36 6.81 -6.64
CA VAL A 19 -9.50 6.98 -5.47
C VAL A 19 -9.58 5.75 -4.57
N GLU A 20 -10.76 5.17 -4.36
CA GLU A 20 -10.94 3.95 -3.59
C GLU A 20 -10.18 2.77 -4.23
N ALA A 21 -10.28 2.62 -5.55
CA ALA A 21 -9.53 1.61 -6.29
C ALA A 21 -8.01 1.82 -6.19
N ALA A 22 -7.54 3.06 -6.36
CA ALA A 22 -6.12 3.38 -6.21
C ALA A 22 -5.61 3.16 -4.78
N TRP A 23 -6.46 3.44 -3.78
CA TRP A 23 -6.15 3.22 -2.37
C TRP A 23 -6.06 1.73 -2.03
N ALA A 24 -6.96 0.90 -2.55
CA ALA A 24 -6.90 -0.55 -2.41
C ALA A 24 -5.58 -1.12 -2.96
N VAL A 25 -5.19 -0.69 -4.18
CA VAL A 25 -3.89 -1.08 -4.77
C VAL A 25 -2.70 -0.62 -3.93
N CYS A 26 -2.81 0.54 -3.29
CA CYS A 26 -1.77 1.03 -2.36
C CYS A 26 -1.67 0.13 -1.13
N ALA A 27 -2.81 -0.23 -0.53
CA ALA A 27 -2.87 -1.11 0.63
C ALA A 27 -2.24 -2.48 0.34
N ASP A 28 -2.60 -3.12 -0.78
CA ASP A 28 -2.04 -4.41 -1.19
C ASP A 28 -0.50 -4.38 -1.31
N LYS A 29 0.05 -3.26 -1.82
CA LYS A 29 1.51 -3.06 -1.92
C LYS A 29 2.16 -2.92 -0.55
N VAL A 30 1.52 -2.16 0.36
CA VAL A 30 2.02 -1.99 1.73
C VAL A 30 2.02 -3.34 2.46
N ASP A 31 0.96 -4.13 2.35
CA ASP A 31 0.87 -5.46 2.94
C ASP A 31 1.98 -6.38 2.42
N THR A 32 2.21 -6.38 1.10
CA THR A 32 3.31 -7.13 0.49
C THR A 32 4.68 -6.73 1.06
N ILE A 33 4.92 -5.43 1.25
CA ILE A 33 6.17 -4.92 1.82
C ILE A 33 6.33 -5.39 3.27
N ILE A 34 5.27 -5.29 4.07
CA ILE A 34 5.29 -5.72 5.47
C ILE A 34 5.61 -7.22 5.56
N SER A 35 4.93 -8.06 4.78
CA SER A 35 5.21 -9.50 4.76
C SER A 35 6.66 -9.82 4.37
N CYS A 36 7.22 -9.09 3.41
CA CYS A 36 8.64 -9.23 3.05
C CYS A 36 9.59 -8.81 4.19
N GLN A 37 9.27 -7.75 4.92
CA GLN A 37 10.06 -7.28 6.06
C GLN A 37 10.00 -8.24 7.24
N GLU A 38 8.84 -8.81 7.52
CA GLU A 38 8.64 -9.84 8.55
C GLU A 38 9.49 -11.07 8.24
N LEU A 39 9.37 -11.62 7.03
CA LEU A 39 10.17 -12.77 6.59
C LEU A 39 11.68 -12.50 6.69
N ASN A 40 12.13 -11.32 6.27
CA ASN A 40 13.54 -10.96 6.35
C ASN A 40 14.01 -10.86 7.81
N SER A 41 13.20 -10.28 8.69
CA SER A 41 13.51 -10.18 10.12
C SER A 41 13.61 -11.55 10.79
N GLU A 42 12.70 -12.47 10.46
CA GLU A 42 12.75 -13.86 10.91
C GLU A 42 14.03 -14.55 10.45
N GLN A 43 14.39 -14.43 9.17
CA GLN A 43 15.62 -15.02 8.65
C GLN A 43 16.88 -14.40 9.25
N ALA A 44 16.91 -13.08 9.45
CA ALA A 44 18.02 -12.40 10.12
C ALA A 44 18.20 -12.91 11.56
N SER A 45 17.10 -13.15 12.28
CA SER A 45 17.13 -13.72 13.63
C SER A 45 17.63 -15.16 13.67
N ILE A 46 17.42 -15.95 12.62
CA ILE A 46 17.92 -17.34 12.53
C ILE A 46 19.43 -17.34 12.19
N LEU A 47 19.86 -16.45 11.31
CA LEU A 47 21.22 -16.42 10.77
C LEU A 47 22.22 -15.66 11.65
N THR A 48 21.77 -14.90 12.65
CA THR A 48 22.67 -14.24 13.61
C THR A 48 22.99 -15.20 14.77
N PRO A 49 24.24 -15.69 14.90
CA PRO A 49 24.63 -16.45 16.07
C PRO A 49 24.58 -15.52 17.29
N ARG A 50 24.01 -16.00 18.40
CA ARG A 50 24.07 -15.30 19.68
C ARG A 50 25.55 -15.11 20.07
N PRO A 51 26.02 -13.87 20.33
CA PRO A 51 27.36 -13.68 20.87
C PRO A 51 27.42 -14.32 22.26
N GLU A 52 28.48 -15.10 22.53
CA GLU A 52 28.78 -15.67 23.85
C GLU A 52 29.16 -14.59 24.87
#